data_AF-A0A800BUQ8-F1
#
_entry.id   AF-A0A800BUQ8-F1
#
_cell.length_a   1.000
_cell.length_b   1.000
_cell.length_c   1.000
_cell.angle_alpha   90.00
_cell.angle_beta   90.00
_cell.angle_gamma   90.00
#
_symmetry.space_group_name_H-M   'P 1'
#
loop_
_entity.id
_entity.type
_entity.pdbx_description
1 polymer ?
#
loop_
_entity_poly.entity_id
_entity_poly.type
_entity_poly.pdbx_seq_one_letter_code
_entity_poly.pdbx_strand_id
1 'polypeptide(L)'
;LAVAQVAAIMGAKRAADLLPLCHPLRIDAVEVKLEPEDEGIAVRVRVSSRERTGVEMEALTACAAALLAIYDGCKGLERGMELELGLLEKRGGRSGDWVRVPRTAR
;
A
#
# COMPACT_ATOMS: atom_id res chain seq x y z
N LEU A 1 11.67 9.28 -5.32
CA LEU A 1 11.34 7.84 -5.07
C LEU A 1 11.79 7.34 -3.69
N ALA A 2 13.03 7.58 -3.25
CA ALA A 2 13.49 7.13 -1.92
C ALA A 2 12.59 7.58 -0.74
N VAL A 3 12.12 8.83 -0.76
CA VAL A 3 11.18 9.36 0.25
C VAL A 3 9.86 8.56 0.26
N ALA A 4 9.33 8.20 -0.90
CA ALA A 4 8.12 7.40 -1.02
C ALA A 4 8.31 5.98 -0.48
N GLN A 5 9.49 5.38 -0.64
CA GLN A 5 9.83 4.09 -0.06
C GLN A 5 9.86 4.14 1.47
N VAL A 6 10.44 5.20 2.05
CA VAL A 6 10.44 5.40 3.49
C VAL A 6 9.01 5.62 4.00
N ALA A 7 8.23 6.45 3.31
CA ALA A 7 6.83 6.68 3.63
C ALA A 7 6.00 5.39 3.60
N ALA A 8 6.24 4.50 2.63
CA ALA A 8 5.60 3.18 2.56
C ALA A 8 5.87 2.34 3.82
N ILE A 9 7.15 2.22 4.22
CA ILE A 9 7.55 1.42 5.39
C ILE A 9 6.97 2.02 6.67
N MET A 10 6.98 3.34 6.80
CA MET A 10 6.37 4.03 7.94
C MET A 10 4.85 3.84 7.97
N GLY A 11 4.19 3.95 6.82
CA GLY A 11 2.75 3.74 6.66
C GLY A 11 2.34 2.34 7.09
N ALA A 12 3.07 1.31 6.65
CA ALA A 12 2.82 -0.07 7.07
C ALA A 12 2.83 -0.21 8.59
N LYS A 13 3.87 0.31 9.25
CA LYS A 13 4.07 0.18 10.71
C LYS A 13 3.13 1.05 11.55
N ARG A 14 2.45 2.01 10.94
CA ARG A 14 1.52 2.93 11.62
C ARG A 14 0.06 2.70 11.23
N ALA A 15 -0.27 1.62 10.52
CA ALA A 15 -1.64 1.33 10.13
C ALA A 15 -2.59 1.31 11.34
N ALA A 16 -2.19 0.69 12.45
CA ALA A 16 -2.96 0.66 13.70
C ALA A 16 -3.07 2.01 14.42
N ASP A 17 -2.15 2.95 14.19
CA ASP A 17 -2.24 4.32 14.73
C ASP A 17 -3.29 5.14 13.96
N LEU A 18 -3.47 4.84 12.66
CA LEU A 18 -4.29 5.62 11.73
C LEU A 18 -5.71 5.07 11.57
N LEU A 19 -5.90 3.77 11.69
CA LEU A 19 -7.14 3.08 11.37
C LEU A 19 -7.80 2.51 12.64
N PRO A 20 -8.96 3.04 13.07
CA PRO A 20 -9.54 2.72 14.38
C PRO A 20 -9.83 1.24 14.67
N LEU A 21 -10.06 0.45 13.62
CA LEU A 21 -10.39 -0.98 13.73
C LEU A 21 -9.23 -1.90 13.35
N CYS A 22 -8.05 -1.33 13.07
CA CYS A 22 -6.87 -2.11 12.74
C CYS A 22 -6.19 -2.57 14.03
N HIS A 23 -5.84 -3.85 14.08
CA HIS A 23 -5.13 -4.40 15.23
C HIS A 23 -3.65 -4.02 15.13
N PRO A 24 -2.96 -3.74 16.26
CA PRO A 24 -1.51 -3.66 16.24
C PRO A 24 -0.90 -5.02 15.90
N LEU A 25 -0.08 -5.09 14.84
CA LEU A 25 0.56 -6.31 14.37
C LEU A 25 2.08 -6.22 14.35
N ARG A 26 2.74 -7.34 14.61
CA ARG A 26 4.18 -7.48 14.34
C ARG A 26 4.37 -7.75 12.85
N ILE A 27 4.96 -6.78 12.16
CA ILE A 27 5.28 -6.92 10.74
C ILE A 27 6.64 -7.61 10.58
N ASP A 28 6.68 -8.70 9.81
CA ASP A 28 7.91 -9.45 9.54
C ASP A 28 8.70 -8.82 8.38
N ALA A 29 8.00 -8.44 7.31
CA ALA A 29 8.62 -7.78 6.16
C ALA A 29 7.67 -6.80 5.45
N VAL A 30 8.27 -5.76 4.88
CA VAL A 30 7.63 -4.79 3.98
C VAL A 30 8.51 -4.69 2.73
N GLU A 31 8.02 -5.18 1.61
CA GLU A 31 8.66 -5.06 0.30
C GLU A 31 7.96 -3.95 -0.48
N VAL A 32 8.72 -3.01 -1.02
CA VAL A 32 8.20 -1.84 -1.76
C VAL A 32 8.83 -1.82 -3.15
N LYS A 33 7.99 -1.73 -4.19
CA LYS A 33 8.41 -1.49 -5.57
C LYS A 33 7.76 -0.21 -6.08
N LEU A 34 8.58 0.64 -6.68
CA LEU A 34 8.19 1.91 -7.29
C LEU A 34 8.69 1.86 -8.73
N GLU A 35 7.78 1.82 -9.69
CA GLU A 35 8.09 1.61 -11.11
C GLU A 35 7.43 2.73 -11.92
N PRO A 36 8.21 3.56 -12.65
CA PRO A 36 7.64 4.49 -13.60
C PRO A 36 6.82 3.75 -14.67
N GLU A 37 5.64 4.27 -14.99
CA GLU A 37 4.77 3.82 -16.08
C GLU A 37 4.46 5.02 -16.99
N ASP A 38 3.82 4.79 -18.14
CA ASP A 38 3.59 5.85 -19.15
C ASP A 38 2.82 7.05 -18.59
N GLU A 39 1.84 6.81 -17.70
CA GLU A 39 0.96 7.84 -17.13
C GLU A 39 1.24 8.15 -15.65
N GLY A 40 2.33 7.62 -15.07
CA GLY A 40 2.62 7.87 -13.66
C GLY A 40 3.64 6.94 -13.02
N ILE A 41 3.41 6.62 -11.75
CA ILE A 41 4.28 5.72 -10.97
C ILE A 41 3.42 4.62 -10.36
N ALA A 42 3.69 3.37 -10.74
CA ALA A 42 3.12 2.22 -10.06
C ALA A 42 3.81 1.98 -8.72
N VAL A 43 2.99 1.88 -7.67
CA VAL A 43 3.41 1.54 -6.31
C VAL A 43 2.87 0.17 -5.96
N ARG A 44 3.77 -0.79 -5.72
CA ARG A 44 3.40 -2.13 -5.24
C ARG A 44 4.06 -2.37 -3.88
N VAL A 45 3.25 -2.61 -2.86
CA VAL A 45 3.73 -2.97 -1.53
C VAL A 45 3.23 -4.37 -1.17
N ARG A 46 4.14 -5.21 -0.67
CA ARG A 46 3.81 -6.49 -0.05
C ARG A 46 4.19 -6.43 1.42
N VAL A 47 3.25 -6.78 2.29
CA VAL A 47 3.47 -6.91 3.73
C VAL A 47 3.27 -8.37 4.12
N SER A 48 4.08 -8.86 5.05
CA SER A 48 3.95 -10.20 5.63
C SER A 48 4.03 -10.16 7.16
N SER A 49 3.28 -11.07 7.78
CA SER A 49 3.21 -11.25 9.23
C SER A 49 2.72 -12.66 9.56
N ARG A 50 3.07 -13.17 10.74
CA ARG A 50 2.61 -14.45 11.31
C ARG A 50 1.62 -14.24 12.46
N GLU A 51 0.69 -13.30 12.29
CA GLU A 51 -0.33 -12.96 13.29
C GLU A 51 -1.69 -13.62 12.99
N ARG A 52 -2.67 -13.46 13.90
CA ARG A 52 -4.01 -14.07 13.79
C ARG A 52 -4.94 -13.36 12.80
N THR A 53 -4.61 -12.14 12.41
CA THR A 53 -5.33 -11.35 11.42
C THR A 53 -4.43 -11.07 10.22
N GLY A 54 -5.04 -10.82 9.06
CA GLY A 54 -4.29 -10.45 7.87
C GLY A 54 -3.70 -9.04 7.96
N VAL A 55 -2.82 -8.74 6.99
CA VAL A 55 -2.07 -7.48 6.87
C VAL A 55 -2.53 -6.62 5.69
N GLU A 56 -3.79 -6.78 5.27
CA GLU A 56 -4.35 -6.03 4.15
C GLU A 56 -4.27 -4.51 4.40
N MET A 57 -4.54 -4.09 5.64
CA MET A 57 -4.54 -2.67 5.99
C MET A 57 -3.12 -2.11 6.05
N GLU A 58 -2.14 -2.85 6.54
CA GLU A 58 -0.73 -2.46 6.52
C GLU A 58 -0.25 -2.26 5.07
N ALA A 59 -0.61 -3.16 4.16
CA ALA A 59 -0.23 -3.04 2.75
C ALA A 59 -0.90 -1.83 2.07
N LEU A 60 -2.20 -1.62 2.30
CA LEU A 60 -2.95 -0.50 1.73
C LEU A 60 -2.48 0.84 2.28
N THR A 61 -2.26 0.94 3.59
CA THR A 61 -1.75 2.16 4.23
C THR A 61 -0.33 2.48 3.76
N ALA A 62 0.52 1.46 3.57
CA ALA A 62 1.85 1.66 3.00
C ALA A 62 1.80 2.21 1.56
N CYS A 63 0.98 1.63 0.68
CA CYS A 63 0.79 2.16 -0.66
C CYS A 63 0.25 3.59 -0.63
N ALA A 64 -0.75 3.88 0.19
CA ALA A 64 -1.32 5.22 0.33
C ALA A 64 -0.26 6.24 0.79
N ALA A 65 0.55 5.90 1.79
CA ALA A 65 1.60 6.78 2.28
C ALA A 65 2.67 7.07 1.20
N ALA A 66 3.04 6.06 0.41
CA ALA A 66 3.97 6.23 -0.70
C ALA A 66 3.40 7.12 -1.80
N LEU A 67 2.14 6.89 -2.20
CA LEU A 67 1.42 7.69 -3.19
C LEU A 67 1.30 9.15 -2.74
N LEU A 68 0.93 9.38 -1.48
CA LEU A 68 0.86 10.73 -0.90
C LEU A 68 2.24 11.40 -0.85
N ALA A 69 3.31 10.66 -0.56
CA ALA A 69 4.67 11.22 -0.58
C ALA A 69 5.14 11.58 -1.99
N ILE A 70 4.75 10.81 -3.01
CA ILE A 70 4.98 11.16 -4.42
C ILE A 70 4.20 12.43 -4.76
N TYR A 71 2.91 12.47 -4.43
CA TYR A 71 2.07 13.63 -4.67
C TYR A 71 2.64 14.88 -4.01
N ASP A 72 3.03 14.79 -2.74
CA ASP A 72 3.61 15.91 -1.98
C ASP A 72 4.89 16.46 -2.62
N GLY A 73 5.74 15.58 -3.15
CA GLY A 73 6.96 15.96 -3.86
C GLY A 73 6.71 16.58 -5.25
N CYS A 74 5.61 16.20 -5.91
CA CYS A 74 5.32 16.59 -7.30
C CYS A 74 4.25 17.69 -7.44
N LYS A 75 3.48 18.01 -6.38
CA LYS A 75 2.36 18.98 -6.41
C LYS A 75 2.72 20.40 -6.88
N GLY A 76 4.00 20.74 -6.87
CA GLY A 76 4.50 22.02 -7.40
C GLY A 76 4.51 22.06 -8.93
N LEU A 77 4.58 20.90 -9.58
CA LEU A 77 4.66 20.75 -11.03
C LEU A 77 3.29 20.41 -11.64
N GLU A 78 2.59 19.46 -11.03
CA GLU A 78 1.26 19.02 -11.46
C GLU A 78 0.37 18.85 -10.22
N ARG A 79 -0.84 19.40 -10.23
CA ARG A 79 -1.80 19.32 -9.09
C ARG A 79 -2.99 18.42 -9.38
N GLY A 80 -3.21 18.04 -10.63
CA GLY A 80 -4.26 17.14 -11.08
C GLY A 80 -3.91 15.66 -10.99
N MET A 81 -2.81 15.28 -10.32
CA MET A 81 -2.44 13.88 -10.14
C MET A 81 -3.54 13.12 -9.41
N GLU A 82 -3.91 11.96 -9.92
CA GLU A 82 -4.88 11.06 -9.30
C GLU A 82 -4.15 9.91 -8.57
N LEU A 83 -4.74 9.43 -7.47
CA LEU A 83 -4.20 8.32 -6.69
C LEU A 83 -5.17 7.13 -6.77
N GLU A 84 -4.77 6.06 -7.44
CA GLU A 84 -5.51 4.79 -7.42
C GLU A 84 -4.92 3.84 -6.36
N LEU A 85 -5.79 3.24 -5.55
CA LEU A 85 -5.39 2.32 -4.48
C LEU A 85 -6.27 1.08 -4.46
N GLY A 86 -5.64 -0.09 -4.38
CA GLY A 86 -6.37 -1.35 -4.24
C GLY A 86 -5.50 -2.54 -3.84
N LEU A 87 -6.10 -3.49 -3.13
CA LEU A 87 -5.49 -4.77 -2.79
C LEU A 87 -5.40 -5.67 -4.03
N LEU A 88 -4.21 -6.14 -4.39
CA LEU A 88 -4.02 -7.04 -5.54
C LEU A 88 -4.21 -8.51 -5.16
N GLU A 89 -3.70 -8.90 -4.00
CA GLU A 89 -3.67 -10.28 -3.55
C GLU A 89 -3.58 -10.31 -2.02
N LYS A 90 -4.16 -11.34 -1.42
CA LYS A 90 -3.98 -11.73 -0.02
C LYS A 90 -3.82 -13.24 0.04
N ARG A 91 -2.93 -13.74 0.90
CA ARG A 91 -2.81 -15.17 1.20
C ARG A 91 -2.97 -15.46 2.68
N GLY A 92 -3.49 -16.65 2.98
CA GLY A 92 -3.65 -17.15 4.34
C GLY A 92 -4.87 -16.62 5.11
N GLY A 93 -5.02 -17.13 6.33
CA GLY A 93 -6.21 -16.93 7.16
C GLY A 93 -7.40 -17.81 6.72
N ARG A 94 -8.51 -17.70 7.44
CA ARG A 94 -9.70 -18.55 7.23
C ARG A 94 -10.34 -18.35 5.85
N SER A 95 -10.24 -17.15 5.28
CA SER A 95 -10.77 -16.81 3.96
C SER A 95 -9.98 -17.47 2.81
N GLY A 96 -8.81 -18.03 3.09
CA GLY A 96 -7.90 -18.54 2.07
C GLY A 96 -7.28 -17.42 1.21
N ASP A 97 -6.72 -17.84 0.09
CA ASP A 97 -6.07 -16.95 -0.87
C ASP A 97 -7.13 -16.19 -1.69
N TRP A 98 -6.90 -14.90 -1.85
CA TRP A 98 -7.73 -14.02 -2.64
C TRP A 98 -6.85 -13.27 -3.64
N VAL A 99 -7.30 -13.19 -4.89
CA VAL A 99 -6.65 -12.44 -5.95
C VAL A 99 -7.69 -11.53 -6.59
N ARG A 100 -7.32 -10.27 -6.83
CA ARG A 100 -8.19 -9.31 -7.51
C ARG A 100 -8.53 -9.84 -8.90
N VAL A 101 -9.82 -9.96 -9.18
CA VAL A 101 -10.31 -10.15 -10.54
C VAL A 101 -10.26 -8.78 -11.24
N PRO A 102 -9.63 -8.67 -12.43
CA PRO A 102 -9.64 -7.43 -13.19
C PRO A 102 -11.09 -6.95 -13.36
N ARG A 103 -11.37 -5.70 -12.98
CA ARG A 103 -12.65 -5.09 -13.34
C ARG A 103 -12.60 -4.94 -14.87
N THR A 104 -13.41 -5.70 -15.59
CA THR A 104 -13.71 -5.35 -16.98
C THR A 104 -14.23 -3.92 -16.98
N ALA A 105 -13.59 -3.05 -17.78
CA ALA A 105 -13.95 -1.65 -17.89
C ALA A 105 -15.47 -1.51 -18.05
N ARG A 106 -16.08 -0.68 -17.19
CA ARG A 106 -17.47 -0.23 -17.38
C ARG A 106 -17.45 1.04 -18.21
#